data_AF-A0A8T4DYX2-F1
#
_entry.id   AF-A0A8T4DYX2-F1
#
_cell.length_a   1.000
_cell.length_b   1.000
_cell.length_c   1.000
_cell.angle_alpha   90.00
_cell.angle_beta   90.00
_cell.angle_gamma   90.00
#
_symmetry.space_group_name_H-M   'P 1'
#
loop_
_entity.id
_entity.type
_entity.pdbx_description
1 polymer ?
#
loop_
_entity_poly.entity_id
_entity_poly.type
_entity_poly.pdbx_seq_one_letter_code
_entity_poly.pdbx_strand_id
1 'polypeptide(L)'
;MKKGFMHIIEIVLVTLLLFFIFSQFIYIPRTSSDWSDTKLRIMANDVLQILESGGINWFDPDEVKSAIADLQAKDIVPGNIIYSLTLENVVKPEIKVGCTKCTSQDIEALTESLTDFRWNGIDVHFIVQNEDTLESAFYPYYDVVVLMNQEAFTPANTEAMQNYLDLDKGIVEVFDVSTHDGNQFAFFGIEGGTTNADDMNDIKFSPEARRAGSNIYDIYKLFTNINDGGELDMDYLFPPAGFLETTENTVWVENKSEVVLFQEGTGAAACVVRYYVINGVGRTAWVSGGDLLRSEQQVLLKSVITWAAGDVHKVIESRISNPVSASIYKTVNENAFQGIKITLTVGYPF
;
A
#
# COMPACT_ATOMS: atom_id res chain seq x y z
N MET A 1 -39.77 63.41 -39.31
CA MET A 1 -38.67 62.78 -38.55
C MET A 1 -37.36 63.47 -38.94
N LYS A 2 -36.67 64.15 -38.01
CA LYS A 2 -35.46 64.93 -38.34
C LYS A 2 -34.28 63.98 -38.58
N LYS A 3 -33.51 64.16 -39.66
CA LYS A 3 -32.33 63.35 -40.02
C LYS A 3 -31.39 63.06 -38.83
N GLY A 4 -31.26 64.00 -37.88
CA GLY A 4 -30.45 63.82 -36.68
C GLY A 4 -30.91 62.71 -35.73
N PHE A 5 -32.21 62.40 -35.67
CA PHE A 5 -32.71 61.32 -34.80
C PHE A 5 -32.28 59.93 -35.30
N MET A 6 -32.20 59.76 -36.62
CA MET A 6 -31.77 58.51 -37.25
C MET A 6 -30.29 58.22 -36.97
N HIS A 7 -29.42 59.23 -37.04
CA HIS A 7 -28.00 59.07 -36.69
C HIS A 7 -27.76 58.77 -35.21
N ILE A 8 -28.57 59.33 -34.30
CA ILE A 8 -28.44 59.01 -32.87
C ILE A 8 -28.79 57.54 -32.63
N ILE A 9 -29.86 57.02 -33.24
CA ILE A 9 -30.24 55.61 -33.13
C ILE A 9 -29.15 54.69 -33.68
N GLU A 10 -28.55 55.05 -34.83
CA GLU A 10 -27.48 54.30 -35.46
C GLU A 10 -26.24 54.20 -34.55
N ILE A 11 -25.82 55.31 -33.94
CA ILE A 11 -24.69 55.32 -33.00
C ILE A 11 -24.98 54.45 -31.77
N VAL A 12 -26.19 54.51 -31.23
CA VAL A 12 -26.58 53.68 -30.07
C VAL A 12 -26.56 52.20 -30.44
N LEU A 13 -27.07 51.83 -31.62
CA LEU A 13 -27.04 50.46 -32.13
C LEU A 13 -25.62 49.93 -32.33
N VAL A 14 -24.74 50.71 -32.97
CA VAL A 14 -23.35 50.32 -33.18
C VAL A 14 -22.61 50.17 -31.84
N THR A 15 -22.87 51.06 -30.89
CA THR A 15 -22.27 51.00 -29.55
C THR A 15 -22.73 49.76 -28.79
N LEU A 16 -24.02 49.43 -28.83
CA LEU A 16 -24.58 48.22 -28.21
C LEU A 16 -24.03 46.95 -28.85
N LEU A 17 -23.89 46.94 -30.18
CA LEU A 17 -23.34 45.80 -30.92
C LEU A 17 -21.86 45.58 -30.60
N LEU A 18 -21.06 46.66 -30.53
CA LEU A 18 -19.68 46.59 -30.07
C LEU A 18 -19.58 46.11 -28.62
N PHE A 19 -20.41 46.63 -27.72
CA PHE A 19 -20.44 46.20 -26.31
C PHE A 19 -20.79 44.71 -26.19
N PHE A 20 -21.76 44.23 -26.96
CA PHE A 20 -22.14 42.82 -26.98
C PHE A 20 -20.98 41.95 -27.48
N ILE A 21 -20.29 42.35 -28.55
CA ILE A 21 -19.10 41.65 -29.05
C ILE A 21 -17.99 41.63 -28.00
N PHE A 22 -17.65 42.77 -27.39
CA PHE A 22 -16.64 42.84 -26.33
C PHE A 22 -17.01 41.98 -25.12
N SER A 23 -18.29 42.00 -24.70
CA SER A 23 -18.78 41.17 -23.61
C SER A 23 -18.61 39.67 -23.92
N GLN A 24 -18.94 39.23 -25.13
CA GLN A 24 -18.73 37.84 -25.56
C GLN A 24 -17.24 37.44 -25.49
N PHE A 25 -16.32 38.33 -25.88
CA PHE A 25 -14.86 38.06 -25.78
C PHE A 25 -14.32 38.10 -24.35
N ILE A 26 -14.93 38.88 -23.44
CA ILE A 26 -14.57 38.91 -22.01
C ILE A 26 -15.07 37.65 -21.29
N TYR A 27 -16.19 37.08 -21.73
CA TYR A 27 -16.78 35.85 -21.20
C TYR A 27 -16.30 34.56 -21.87
N ILE A 28 -15.40 34.63 -22.86
CA ILE A 28 -14.65 33.42 -23.24
C ILE A 28 -13.91 33.03 -21.96
N PRO A 29 -14.23 31.87 -21.36
CA PRO A 29 -13.50 31.42 -20.19
C PRO A 29 -12.03 31.44 -20.59
N ARG A 30 -11.25 32.27 -19.89
CA ARG A 30 -9.81 32.10 -19.90
C ARG A 30 -9.62 30.72 -19.31
N THR A 31 -9.58 29.70 -20.16
CA THR A 31 -8.71 28.58 -19.90
C THR A 31 -7.37 29.24 -19.68
N SER A 32 -6.98 29.46 -18.41
CA SER A 32 -5.56 29.47 -18.07
C SER A 32 -5.03 28.31 -18.87
N SER A 33 -4.28 28.58 -19.95
CA SER A 33 -3.90 27.48 -20.81
C SER A 33 -3.09 26.59 -19.88
N ASP A 34 -3.58 25.39 -19.58
CA ASP A 34 -2.88 24.34 -18.85
C ASP A 34 -1.66 23.87 -19.65
N TRP A 35 -1.08 24.74 -20.45
CA TRP A 35 0.09 24.55 -21.26
C TRP A 35 1.31 24.31 -20.39
N SER A 36 1.42 24.98 -19.23
CA SER A 36 2.44 24.66 -18.22
C SER A 36 2.33 23.19 -17.82
N ASP A 37 1.13 22.76 -17.45
CA ASP A 37 0.88 21.45 -16.87
C ASP A 37 0.97 20.36 -17.95
N THR A 38 0.45 20.65 -19.14
CA THR A 38 0.56 19.80 -20.34
C THR A 38 2.02 19.64 -20.73
N LYS A 39 2.80 20.72 -20.75
CA LYS A 39 4.24 20.68 -21.02
C LYS A 39 4.99 19.84 -19.98
N LEU A 40 4.70 20.03 -18.69
CA LEU A 40 5.29 19.23 -17.61
C LEU A 40 4.93 17.76 -17.73
N ARG A 41 3.68 17.43 -18.05
CA ARG A 41 3.20 16.05 -18.26
C ARG A 41 3.90 15.37 -19.44
N ILE A 42 4.00 16.06 -20.58
CA ILE A 42 4.70 15.53 -21.77
C ILE A 42 6.17 15.28 -21.43
N MET A 43 6.82 16.26 -20.80
CA MET A 43 8.22 16.12 -20.36
C MET A 43 8.40 14.96 -19.38
N ALA A 44 7.51 14.79 -18.40
CA ALA A 44 7.59 13.67 -17.46
C ALA A 44 7.43 12.31 -18.16
N ASN A 45 6.54 12.21 -19.15
CA ASN A 45 6.42 11.02 -19.99
C ASN A 45 7.69 10.76 -20.79
N ASP A 46 8.27 11.78 -21.43
CA ASP A 46 9.49 11.65 -22.21
C ASP A 46 10.67 11.20 -21.33
N VAL A 47 10.81 11.76 -20.13
CA VAL A 47 11.81 11.33 -19.14
C VAL A 47 11.61 9.86 -18.77
N LEU A 48 10.38 9.45 -18.42
CA LEU A 48 10.10 8.05 -18.08
C LEU A 48 10.47 7.10 -19.23
N GLN A 49 10.12 7.44 -20.48
CA GLN A 49 10.43 6.62 -21.64
C GLN A 49 11.94 6.54 -21.93
N ILE A 50 12.66 7.67 -21.80
CA ILE A 50 14.12 7.70 -21.99
C ILE A 50 14.80 6.82 -20.93
N LEU A 51 14.45 6.99 -19.65
CA LEU A 51 15.03 6.21 -18.55
C LEU A 51 14.71 4.71 -18.67
N GLU A 52 13.47 4.37 -19.03
CA GLU A 52 13.07 2.98 -19.26
C GLU A 52 13.84 2.34 -20.42
N SER A 53 13.97 3.06 -21.54
CA SER A 53 14.74 2.58 -22.70
C SER A 53 16.24 2.43 -22.40
N GLY A 54 16.74 3.17 -21.41
CA GLY A 54 18.11 3.06 -20.89
C GLY A 54 18.33 1.87 -19.97
N GLY A 55 17.27 1.16 -19.56
CA GLY A 55 17.35 0.00 -18.68
C GLY A 55 17.67 0.34 -17.23
N ILE A 56 17.23 1.52 -16.76
CA ILE A 56 17.55 1.99 -15.41
C ILE A 56 16.98 1.08 -14.32
N ASN A 57 17.71 0.93 -13.22
CA ASN A 57 17.17 0.32 -12.02
C ASN A 57 16.29 1.32 -11.25
N TRP A 58 14.97 1.20 -11.38
CA TRP A 58 13.99 2.07 -10.71
C TRP A 58 14.02 2.00 -9.17
N PHE A 59 14.65 0.96 -8.61
CA PHE A 59 14.79 0.78 -7.16
C PHE A 59 16.05 1.43 -6.60
N ASP A 60 17.00 1.85 -7.44
CA ASP A 60 18.20 2.55 -7.02
C ASP A 60 17.98 4.08 -7.12
N PRO A 61 17.80 4.77 -5.97
CA PRO A 61 17.56 6.20 -5.99
C PRO A 61 18.73 7.01 -6.54
N ASP A 62 19.97 6.53 -6.38
CA ASP A 62 21.16 7.25 -6.81
C ASP A 62 21.41 7.07 -8.31
N GLU A 63 21.13 5.88 -8.86
CA GLU A 63 21.10 5.64 -10.30
C GLU A 63 20.05 6.54 -10.98
N VAL A 64 18.82 6.58 -10.47
CA VAL A 64 17.75 7.42 -11.03
C VAL A 64 18.10 8.91 -10.95
N LYS A 65 18.61 9.39 -9.80
CA LYS A 65 19.05 10.79 -9.67
C LYS A 65 20.14 11.13 -10.67
N SER A 66 21.13 10.26 -10.83
CA SER A 66 22.25 10.46 -11.75
C SER A 66 21.78 10.52 -13.20
N ALA A 67 20.87 9.62 -13.59
CA ALA A 67 20.31 9.63 -14.94
C ALA A 67 19.45 10.88 -15.21
N ILE A 68 18.67 11.36 -14.24
CA ILE A 68 17.91 12.61 -14.40
C ILE A 68 18.86 13.82 -14.44
N ALA A 69 19.92 13.84 -13.63
CA ALA A 69 20.95 14.88 -13.67
C ALA A 69 21.64 14.94 -15.04
N ASP A 70 21.91 13.80 -15.68
CA ASP A 70 22.44 13.72 -17.03
C ASP A 70 21.46 14.29 -18.08
N LEU A 71 20.15 14.08 -17.90
CA LEU A 71 19.13 14.70 -18.76
C LEU A 71 19.06 16.22 -18.55
N GLN A 72 19.27 16.70 -17.32
CA GLN A 72 19.37 18.13 -17.03
C GLN A 72 20.61 18.75 -17.66
N ALA A 73 21.76 18.07 -17.61
CA ALA A 73 23.01 18.54 -18.23
C ALA A 73 22.92 18.63 -19.77
N LYS A 74 21.99 17.90 -20.38
CA LYS A 74 21.72 17.91 -21.83
C LYS A 74 20.58 18.88 -22.22
N ASP A 75 20.11 19.70 -21.29
CA ASP A 75 18.97 20.62 -21.48
C ASP A 75 17.65 19.92 -21.90
N ILE A 76 17.52 18.61 -21.65
CA ILE A 76 16.29 17.85 -21.90
C ILE A 76 15.28 18.14 -20.79
N VAL A 77 15.74 18.15 -19.54
CA VAL A 77 14.95 18.53 -18.36
C VAL A 77 15.47 19.88 -17.85
N PRO A 78 14.63 20.92 -17.73
CA PRO A 78 15.07 22.18 -17.17
C PRO A 78 15.55 22.02 -15.72
N GLY A 79 16.69 22.63 -15.38
CA GLY A 79 17.29 22.51 -14.04
C GLY A 79 16.47 23.09 -12.88
N ASN A 80 15.41 23.85 -13.18
CA ASN A 80 14.48 24.39 -12.17
C ASN A 80 13.27 23.47 -11.91
N ILE A 81 13.25 22.28 -12.51
CA ILE A 81 12.22 21.27 -12.26
C ILE A 81 12.66 20.39 -11.08
N ILE A 82 11.77 20.27 -10.10
CA ILE A 82 11.88 19.30 -9.01
C ILE A 82 11.04 18.09 -9.37
N TYR A 83 11.50 16.90 -8.96
CA TYR A 83 10.82 15.65 -9.23
C TYR A 83 10.74 14.76 -7.99
N SER A 84 9.73 13.91 -7.94
CA SER A 84 9.61 12.80 -7.00
C SER A 84 9.29 11.53 -7.77
N LEU A 85 9.78 10.41 -7.28
CA LEU A 85 9.58 9.10 -7.88
C LEU A 85 8.90 8.19 -6.86
N THR A 86 7.81 7.56 -7.28
CA THR A 86 7.06 6.60 -6.48
C THR A 86 6.81 5.36 -7.32
N LEU A 87 7.06 4.20 -6.72
CA LEU A 87 6.71 2.90 -7.29
C LEU A 87 5.50 2.38 -6.54
N GLU A 88 4.47 1.96 -7.25
CA GLU A 88 3.26 1.32 -6.72
C GLU A 88 3.22 -0.15 -7.16
N ASN A 89 2.53 -1.00 -6.40
CA ASN A 89 2.50 -2.46 -6.54
C ASN A 89 3.89 -3.11 -6.37
N VAL A 90 4.71 -2.61 -5.43
CA VAL A 90 6.05 -3.15 -5.16
C VAL A 90 6.24 -3.46 -3.68
N VAL A 91 6.98 -4.52 -3.40
CA VAL A 91 7.46 -4.80 -2.04
C VAL A 91 8.64 -3.88 -1.73
N LYS A 92 8.59 -3.22 -0.57
CA LYS A 92 9.69 -2.36 -0.11
C LYS A 92 10.98 -3.20 0.04
N PRO A 93 12.15 -2.72 -0.46
CA PRO A 93 13.41 -3.46 -0.33
C PRO A 93 13.87 -3.63 1.13
N GLU A 94 13.50 -2.70 2.01
CA GLU A 94 13.76 -2.75 3.44
C GLU A 94 12.42 -2.55 4.17
N ILE A 95 12.03 -3.49 5.01
CA ILE A 95 10.80 -3.45 5.81
C ILE A 95 11.16 -3.38 7.28
N LYS A 96 10.79 -2.27 7.93
CA LYS A 96 11.03 -2.06 9.37
C LYS A 96 9.87 -2.58 10.18
N VAL A 97 10.15 -3.55 11.05
CA VAL A 97 9.15 -4.24 11.86
C VAL A 97 9.38 -3.93 13.33
N GLY A 98 8.43 -3.23 13.95
CA GLY A 98 8.40 -3.05 15.40
C GLY A 98 7.61 -4.18 16.04
N CYS A 99 8.13 -4.81 17.09
CA CYS A 99 7.43 -5.81 17.87
C CYS A 99 7.21 -5.25 19.27
N THR A 100 5.96 -5.15 19.72
CA THR A 100 5.67 -4.52 21.02
C THR A 100 5.48 -5.55 22.11
N LYS A 101 6.17 -5.35 23.25
CA LYS A 101 6.18 -6.28 24.39
C LYS A 101 6.44 -7.72 24.00
N CYS A 102 7.26 -7.94 22.98
CA CYS A 102 7.62 -9.26 22.54
C CYS A 102 8.67 -9.83 23.50
N THR A 103 8.48 -11.08 23.93
CA THR A 103 9.50 -11.80 24.69
C THR A 103 10.71 -12.06 23.79
N SER A 104 11.84 -12.44 24.40
CA SER A 104 13.02 -12.84 23.60
C SER A 104 12.72 -14.01 22.66
N GLN A 105 11.82 -14.92 23.06
CA GLN A 105 11.39 -16.04 22.24
C GLN A 105 10.52 -15.59 21.06
N ASP A 106 9.61 -14.62 21.28
CA ASP A 106 8.78 -14.04 20.23
C ASP A 106 9.64 -13.35 19.17
N ILE A 107 10.64 -12.57 19.60
CA ILE A 107 11.59 -11.90 18.70
C ILE A 107 12.42 -12.91 17.91
N GLU A 108 12.87 -13.99 18.55
CA GLU A 108 13.62 -15.06 17.87
C GLU A 108 12.73 -15.73 16.80
N ALA A 109 11.53 -16.16 17.15
CA ALA A 109 10.58 -16.78 16.22
C ALA A 109 10.19 -15.83 15.08
N LEU A 110 9.97 -14.54 15.37
CA LEU A 110 9.66 -13.54 14.35
C LEU A 110 10.86 -13.31 13.42
N THR A 111 12.08 -13.26 13.94
CA THR A 111 13.29 -13.09 13.13
C THR A 111 13.56 -14.31 12.26
N GLU A 112 13.34 -15.53 12.77
CA GLU A 112 13.40 -16.77 11.99
C GLU A 112 12.33 -16.81 10.89
N SER A 113 11.14 -16.25 11.16
CA SER A 113 10.07 -16.12 10.17
C SER A 113 10.39 -15.09 9.09
N LEU A 114 11.08 -14.00 9.44
CA LEU A 114 11.35 -12.85 8.60
C LEU A 114 12.75 -12.89 7.97
N THR A 115 13.13 -14.02 7.39
CA THR A 115 14.35 -14.12 6.60
C THR A 115 14.25 -13.36 5.29
N ASP A 116 15.39 -12.84 4.84
CA ASP A 116 15.54 -12.19 3.54
C ASP A 116 15.04 -13.09 2.41
N PHE A 117 14.47 -12.49 1.37
CA PHE A 117 14.01 -13.21 0.18
C PHE A 117 14.09 -12.30 -1.04
N ARG A 118 13.96 -12.88 -2.23
CA ARG A 118 14.00 -12.10 -3.47
C ARG A 118 12.61 -12.00 -4.11
N TRP A 119 12.12 -10.79 -4.31
CA TRP A 119 10.83 -10.53 -4.96
C TRP A 119 11.00 -9.66 -6.20
N ASN A 120 10.48 -10.11 -7.33
CA ASN A 120 10.56 -9.36 -8.60
C ASN A 120 11.98 -8.88 -8.93
N GLY A 121 13.01 -9.66 -8.56
CA GLY A 121 14.42 -9.33 -8.81
C GLY A 121 15.08 -8.42 -7.76
N ILE A 122 14.34 -7.98 -6.74
CA ILE A 122 14.80 -7.12 -5.64
C ILE A 122 15.01 -7.99 -4.40
N ASP A 123 16.10 -7.76 -3.69
CA ASP A 123 16.34 -8.37 -2.38
C ASP A 123 15.53 -7.59 -1.33
N VAL A 124 14.69 -8.30 -0.59
CA VAL A 124 13.84 -7.76 0.46
C VAL A 124 14.43 -8.18 1.80
N HIS A 125 14.71 -7.18 2.64
CA HIS A 125 15.32 -7.34 3.95
C HIS A 125 14.39 -6.85 5.06
N PHE A 126 14.38 -7.56 6.19
CA PHE A 126 13.61 -7.17 7.37
C PHE A 126 14.52 -6.64 8.47
N ILE A 127 14.10 -5.54 9.10
CA ILE A 127 14.74 -5.01 10.32
C ILE A 127 13.74 -5.13 11.46
N VAL A 128 13.92 -6.13 12.31
CA VAL A 128 13.06 -6.38 13.47
C VAL A 128 13.64 -5.70 14.71
N GLN A 129 12.82 -4.92 15.41
CA GLN A 129 13.20 -4.27 16.67
C GLN A 129 12.13 -4.50 17.72
N ASN A 130 12.56 -4.79 18.96
CA ASN A 130 11.66 -4.92 20.10
C ASN A 130 11.44 -3.56 20.74
N GLU A 131 10.18 -3.28 21.07
CA GLU A 131 9.74 -2.03 21.64
C GLU A 131 9.05 -2.27 22.98
N ASP A 132 9.50 -1.54 24.01
CA ASP A 132 9.02 -1.70 25.38
C ASP A 132 7.56 -1.22 25.56
N THR A 133 7.09 -0.33 24.67
CA THR A 133 5.77 0.31 24.78
C THR A 133 5.07 0.38 23.43
N LEU A 134 3.74 0.43 23.44
CA LEU A 134 2.94 0.67 22.22
C LEU A 134 3.20 2.06 21.61
N GLU A 135 3.40 3.08 22.44
CA GLU A 135 3.68 4.44 21.96
C GLU A 135 4.97 4.49 21.14
N SER A 136 6.03 3.80 21.59
CA SER A 136 7.28 3.70 20.85
C SER A 136 7.17 2.78 19.62
N ALA A 137 6.37 1.71 19.72
CA ALA A 137 6.10 0.83 18.58
C ALA A 137 5.36 1.53 17.45
N PHE A 138 4.41 2.43 17.74
CA PHE A 138 3.67 3.19 16.73
C PHE A 138 4.41 4.45 16.24
N TYR A 139 5.72 4.53 16.44
CA TYR A 139 6.54 5.59 15.87
C TYR A 139 6.60 5.47 14.33
N PRO A 140 6.55 6.57 13.55
CA PRO A 140 6.51 6.53 12.07
C PRO A 140 7.72 5.85 11.39
N TYR A 141 8.75 5.52 12.16
CA TYR A 141 9.93 4.78 11.69
C TYR A 141 9.60 3.38 11.18
N TYR A 142 8.68 2.67 11.84
CA TYR A 142 8.30 1.31 11.46
C TYR A 142 7.34 1.32 10.29
N ASP A 143 7.43 0.32 9.42
CA ASP A 143 6.46 0.06 8.35
C ASP A 143 5.31 -0.82 8.84
N VAL A 144 5.65 -1.78 9.72
CA VAL A 144 4.70 -2.70 10.33
C VAL A 144 4.96 -2.80 11.82
N VAL A 145 3.89 -2.82 12.62
CA VAL A 145 3.95 -3.18 14.04
C VAL A 145 3.29 -4.55 14.25
N VAL A 146 4.00 -5.46 14.92
CA VAL A 146 3.50 -6.78 15.27
C VAL A 146 3.13 -6.81 16.76
N LEU A 147 1.91 -7.26 17.03
CA LEU A 147 1.34 -7.44 18.38
C LEU A 147 1.26 -8.95 18.65
N MET A 148 2.12 -9.50 19.50
CA MET A 148 2.13 -10.94 19.80
C MET A 148 1.58 -11.29 21.19
N ASN A 149 1.40 -10.28 22.04
CA ASN A 149 0.87 -10.44 23.39
C ASN A 149 -0.41 -9.62 23.54
N GLN A 150 -1.39 -10.14 24.27
CA GLN A 150 -2.67 -9.46 24.48
C GLN A 150 -2.46 -8.15 25.22
N GLU A 151 -2.51 -7.05 24.47
CA GLU A 151 -2.51 -5.70 25.02
C GLU A 151 -3.95 -5.23 25.17
N ALA A 152 -4.25 -4.57 26.29
CA ALA A 152 -5.54 -3.90 26.40
C ALA A 152 -5.58 -2.73 25.40
N PHE A 153 -6.62 -2.68 24.56
CA PHE A 153 -6.88 -1.57 23.65
C PHE A 153 -7.45 -0.38 24.43
N THR A 154 -6.60 0.23 25.24
CA THR A 154 -6.96 1.45 25.97
C THR A 154 -7.23 2.59 24.97
N PRO A 155 -8.04 3.60 25.34
CA PRO A 155 -8.31 4.73 24.44
C PRO A 155 -7.05 5.41 23.88
N ALA A 156 -5.98 5.51 24.68
CA ALA A 156 -4.72 6.09 24.25
C ALA A 156 -4.00 5.23 23.20
N ASN A 157 -4.00 3.91 23.37
CA ASN A 157 -3.43 2.96 22.42
C ASN A 157 -4.20 2.98 21.09
N THR A 158 -5.54 3.03 21.17
CA THR A 158 -6.42 3.15 20.01
C THR A 158 -6.13 4.41 19.20
N GLU A 159 -5.93 5.57 19.85
CA GLU A 159 -5.56 6.81 19.16
C GLU A 159 -4.19 6.70 18.48
N ALA A 160 -3.19 6.12 19.17
CA ALA A 160 -1.86 5.90 18.59
C ALA A 160 -1.92 4.99 17.36
N MET A 161 -2.68 3.89 17.42
CA MET A 161 -2.93 3.00 16.29
C MET A 161 -3.59 3.71 15.11
N GLN A 162 -4.61 4.53 15.36
CA GLN A 162 -5.30 5.28 14.30
C GLN A 162 -4.36 6.26 13.61
N ASN A 163 -3.58 7.02 14.39
CA ASN A 163 -2.57 7.95 13.86
C ASN A 163 -1.51 7.21 13.05
N TYR A 164 -1.09 6.02 13.49
CA TYR A 164 -0.12 5.20 12.77
C TYR A 164 -0.69 4.68 11.44
N LEU A 165 -1.93 4.18 11.44
CA LEU A 165 -2.61 3.69 10.23
C LEU A 165 -2.90 4.81 9.22
N ASP A 166 -3.18 6.04 9.67
CA ASP A 166 -3.36 7.22 8.81
C ASP A 166 -2.09 7.61 8.03
N LEU A 167 -0.92 7.11 8.45
CA LEU A 167 0.35 7.26 7.73
C LEU A 167 0.59 6.15 6.68
N ASP A 168 -0.44 5.37 6.35
CA ASP A 168 -0.39 4.22 5.45
C ASP A 168 0.55 3.10 5.93
N LYS A 169 0.47 2.78 7.23
CA LYS A 169 1.27 1.74 7.88
C LYS A 169 0.48 0.46 8.17
N GLY A 170 1.19 -0.60 8.55
CA GLY A 170 0.62 -1.92 8.82
C GLY A 170 0.61 -2.29 10.31
N ILE A 171 -0.45 -2.93 10.79
CA ILE A 171 -0.46 -3.57 12.12
C ILE A 171 -0.82 -5.04 11.95
N VAL A 172 -0.02 -5.95 12.50
CA VAL A 172 -0.27 -7.40 12.47
C VAL A 172 -0.42 -7.91 13.89
N GLU A 173 -1.59 -8.41 14.26
CA GLU A 173 -1.83 -9.11 15.51
C GLU A 173 -1.63 -10.61 15.29
N VAL A 174 -0.79 -11.24 16.11
CA VAL A 174 -0.53 -12.68 16.12
C VAL A 174 -0.96 -13.20 17.47
N PHE A 175 -2.19 -13.71 17.57
CA PHE A 175 -2.77 -14.01 18.88
C PHE A 175 -3.95 -14.99 18.81
N ASP A 176 -4.03 -15.86 19.82
CA ASP A 176 -5.11 -16.82 20.00
C ASP A 176 -6.31 -16.16 20.68
N VAL A 177 -7.41 -15.98 19.95
CA VAL A 177 -8.61 -15.29 20.46
C VAL A 177 -9.33 -16.16 21.50
N SER A 178 -8.87 -16.07 22.75
CA SER A 178 -9.49 -16.74 23.90
C SER A 178 -10.52 -15.86 24.61
N THR A 179 -10.37 -14.53 24.56
CA THR A 179 -11.26 -13.55 25.19
C THR A 179 -11.48 -12.35 24.27
N HIS A 180 -12.70 -11.79 24.28
CA HIS A 180 -13.06 -10.69 23.38
C HIS A 180 -12.77 -9.33 24.01
N ASP A 181 -12.09 -8.46 23.26
CA ASP A 181 -12.14 -7.01 23.42
C ASP A 181 -12.90 -6.42 22.24
N GLY A 182 -13.98 -5.65 22.48
CA GLY A 182 -14.75 -5.01 21.42
C GLY A 182 -13.93 -4.05 20.53
N ASN A 183 -12.76 -3.62 21.00
CA ASN A 183 -11.83 -2.82 20.22
C ASN A 183 -11.06 -3.62 19.15
N GLN A 184 -10.81 -4.92 19.34
CA GLN A 184 -10.17 -5.76 18.32
C GLN A 184 -11.03 -5.84 17.05
N PHE A 185 -12.36 -5.92 17.22
CA PHE A 185 -13.30 -5.87 16.10
C PHE A 185 -13.14 -4.60 15.26
N ALA A 186 -12.95 -3.44 15.90
CA ALA A 186 -12.85 -2.16 15.20
C ALA A 186 -11.64 -2.11 14.24
N PHE A 187 -10.50 -2.71 14.62
CA PHE A 187 -9.28 -2.69 13.81
C PHE A 187 -9.12 -3.91 12.91
N PHE A 188 -9.44 -5.11 13.40
CA PHE A 188 -9.14 -6.37 12.71
C PHE A 188 -10.39 -7.04 12.14
N GLY A 189 -11.60 -6.57 12.47
CA GLY A 189 -12.86 -7.14 11.96
C GLY A 189 -13.15 -8.54 12.49
N ILE A 190 -12.49 -8.91 13.59
CA ILE A 190 -12.62 -10.20 14.24
C ILE A 190 -13.55 -10.09 15.45
N GLU A 191 -14.50 -11.01 15.54
CA GLU A 191 -15.28 -11.26 16.75
C GLU A 191 -15.07 -12.73 17.10
N GLY A 192 -14.75 -13.05 18.35
CA GLY A 192 -14.54 -14.45 18.70
C GLY A 192 -15.85 -15.24 18.66
N GLY A 193 -15.70 -16.55 18.47
CA GLY A 193 -16.83 -17.46 18.38
C GLY A 193 -17.17 -18.12 19.70
N THR A 194 -18.21 -18.95 19.64
CA THR A 194 -18.56 -19.92 20.70
C THR A 194 -18.24 -21.36 20.29
N THR A 195 -17.82 -21.55 19.05
CA THR A 195 -17.35 -22.82 18.50
C THR A 195 -15.84 -22.88 18.63
N ASN A 196 -15.31 -24.06 18.91
CA ASN A 196 -13.88 -24.30 18.92
C ASN A 196 -13.41 -24.74 17.52
N ALA A 197 -12.15 -24.46 17.20
CA ALA A 197 -11.50 -25.07 16.06
C ALA A 197 -11.51 -26.61 16.18
N ASP A 198 -11.66 -27.30 15.05
CA ASP A 198 -11.63 -28.77 14.99
C ASP A 198 -10.32 -29.24 14.35
N ASP A 199 -9.47 -29.90 15.14
CA ASP A 199 -8.17 -30.44 14.72
C ASP A 199 -8.23 -31.44 13.56
N MET A 200 -9.42 -31.87 13.13
CA MET A 200 -9.57 -32.79 12.02
C MET A 200 -9.68 -32.11 10.65
N ASN A 201 -9.87 -30.78 10.59
CA ASN A 201 -10.15 -30.08 9.34
C ASN A 201 -9.00 -29.17 8.86
N ASP A 202 -8.64 -29.30 7.59
CA ASP A 202 -7.53 -28.58 6.96
C ASP A 202 -7.78 -27.06 6.91
N ILE A 203 -6.69 -26.29 6.98
CA ILE A 203 -6.73 -24.85 6.68
C ILE A 203 -6.54 -24.64 5.17
N LYS A 204 -7.32 -23.71 4.60
CA LYS A 204 -7.30 -23.37 3.17
C LYS A 204 -7.30 -21.86 2.97
N PHE A 205 -6.71 -21.44 1.85
CA PHE A 205 -6.94 -20.10 1.33
C PHE A 205 -8.40 -19.91 0.93
N SER A 206 -8.96 -18.76 1.28
CA SER A 206 -10.31 -18.39 0.84
C SER A 206 -10.37 -18.31 -0.69
N PRO A 207 -11.54 -18.59 -1.30
CA PRO A 207 -11.71 -18.41 -2.73
C PRO A 207 -11.38 -16.98 -3.19
N GLU A 208 -11.61 -16.00 -2.32
CA GLU A 208 -11.32 -14.59 -2.58
C GLU A 208 -9.81 -14.31 -2.56
N ALA A 209 -9.06 -14.92 -1.64
CA ALA A 209 -7.61 -14.83 -1.59
C ALA A 209 -6.93 -15.41 -2.83
N ARG A 210 -7.58 -16.33 -3.56
CA ARG A 210 -7.07 -16.90 -4.82
C ARG A 210 -7.50 -16.11 -6.07
N ARG A 211 -8.40 -15.13 -5.93
CA ARG A 211 -9.00 -14.42 -7.05
C ARG A 211 -8.15 -13.23 -7.48
N ALA A 212 -7.64 -13.25 -8.70
CA ALA A 212 -6.92 -12.11 -9.26
C ALA A 212 -7.79 -10.84 -9.24
N GLY A 213 -7.22 -9.74 -8.75
CA GLY A 213 -7.91 -8.47 -8.55
C GLY A 213 -8.61 -8.32 -7.20
N SER A 214 -8.58 -9.35 -6.35
CA SER A 214 -8.91 -9.20 -4.92
C SER A 214 -7.82 -8.42 -4.20
N ASN A 215 -8.22 -7.61 -3.20
CA ASN A 215 -7.29 -6.83 -2.37
C ASN A 215 -6.41 -7.71 -1.45
N ILE A 216 -6.77 -8.98 -1.29
CA ILE A 216 -6.05 -9.95 -0.45
C ILE A 216 -5.29 -10.99 -1.29
N TYR A 217 -5.32 -10.87 -2.62
CA TYR A 217 -4.65 -11.78 -3.55
C TYR A 217 -3.12 -11.74 -3.42
N ASP A 218 -2.57 -10.60 -3.02
CA ASP A 218 -1.12 -10.44 -2.91
C ASP A 218 -0.53 -11.24 -1.76
N ILE A 219 -1.28 -11.45 -0.68
CA ILE A 219 -0.84 -12.33 0.42
C ILE A 219 -0.71 -13.76 -0.09
N TYR A 220 -1.70 -14.27 -0.85
CA TYR A 220 -1.64 -15.59 -1.45
C TYR A 220 -0.45 -15.73 -2.40
N LYS A 221 -0.20 -14.72 -3.24
CA LYS A 221 0.94 -14.71 -4.15
C LYS A 221 2.28 -14.71 -3.43
N LEU A 222 2.44 -13.86 -2.43
CA LEU A 222 3.64 -13.81 -1.61
C LEU A 222 3.84 -15.18 -0.97
N PHE A 223 2.81 -15.76 -0.37
CA PHE A 223 2.87 -17.07 0.27
C PHE A 223 3.37 -18.17 -0.66
N THR A 224 2.84 -18.27 -1.88
CA THR A 224 3.21 -19.34 -2.81
C THR A 224 4.57 -19.15 -3.47
N ASN A 225 5.15 -17.94 -3.46
CA ASN A 225 6.34 -17.60 -4.25
C ASN A 225 7.56 -17.13 -3.43
N ILE A 226 7.38 -16.80 -2.15
CA ILE A 226 8.47 -16.40 -1.24
C ILE A 226 9.35 -17.60 -0.82
N ASN A 227 8.87 -18.82 -1.01
CA ASN A 227 9.58 -20.01 -0.54
C ASN A 227 10.77 -20.34 -1.48
N ASP A 228 11.96 -19.85 -1.13
CA ASP A 228 13.23 -19.92 -1.89
C ASP A 228 13.73 -21.36 -2.21
N GLY A 229 12.95 -22.41 -1.94
CA GLY A 229 13.39 -23.81 -2.05
C GLY A 229 12.40 -24.80 -2.63
N GLY A 230 11.17 -24.41 -2.97
CA GLY A 230 10.21 -25.32 -3.59
C GLY A 230 8.90 -24.64 -3.94
N GLU A 231 8.34 -24.98 -5.10
CA GLU A 231 6.94 -24.70 -5.41
C GLU A 231 6.10 -25.38 -4.32
N LEU A 232 5.55 -24.59 -3.39
CA LEU A 232 4.46 -25.07 -2.55
C LEU A 232 3.30 -25.37 -3.49
N ASP A 233 2.87 -26.63 -3.52
CA ASP A 233 1.74 -27.05 -4.35
C ASP A 233 0.53 -26.14 -4.06
N MET A 234 -0.06 -25.54 -5.09
CA MET A 234 -1.17 -24.60 -4.90
C MET A 234 -2.45 -25.29 -4.39
N ASP A 235 -2.49 -26.62 -4.43
CA ASP A 235 -3.53 -27.45 -3.85
C ASP A 235 -3.11 -28.06 -2.49
N TYR A 236 -1.97 -27.65 -1.93
CA TYR A 236 -1.49 -28.13 -0.63
C TYR A 236 -2.47 -27.69 0.47
N LEU A 237 -3.13 -28.69 1.03
CA LEU A 237 -3.92 -28.56 2.25
C LEU A 237 -2.94 -28.39 3.40
N PHE A 238 -3.06 -27.29 4.15
CA PHE A 238 -2.30 -27.15 5.38
C PHE A 238 -2.88 -28.14 6.38
N PRO A 239 -2.08 -29.05 6.95
CA PRO A 239 -2.59 -29.92 8.00
C PRO A 239 -3.16 -29.04 9.13
N PRO A 240 -4.30 -29.42 9.73
CA PRO A 240 -5.05 -28.63 10.70
C PRO A 240 -4.19 -28.14 11.86
N ALA A 241 -3.32 -29.04 12.33
CA ALA A 241 -2.44 -28.79 13.45
C ALA A 241 -1.54 -27.58 13.17
N GLY A 242 -1.46 -26.63 14.10
CA GLY A 242 -0.45 -25.56 14.10
C GLY A 242 -0.87 -24.21 13.51
N PHE A 243 -2.07 -24.09 12.92
CA PHE A 243 -2.63 -22.79 12.48
C PHE A 243 -3.79 -22.31 13.35
N LEU A 244 -4.52 -23.21 13.99
CA LEU A 244 -5.54 -22.92 14.99
C LEU A 244 -5.34 -23.95 16.11
N GLU A 245 -5.28 -23.52 17.36
CA GLU A 245 -5.31 -24.43 18.50
C GLU A 245 -6.74 -24.92 18.77
N THR A 246 -6.92 -26.17 19.24
CA THR A 246 -8.23 -26.70 19.69
C THR A 246 -8.98 -25.81 20.69
N THR A 247 -8.23 -24.98 21.41
CA THR A 247 -8.72 -24.08 22.45
C THR A 247 -9.09 -22.70 21.92
N GLU A 248 -8.76 -22.39 20.66
CA GLU A 248 -9.15 -21.14 20.02
C GLU A 248 -10.63 -21.15 19.69
N ASN A 249 -11.30 -20.06 20.07
CA ASN A 249 -12.65 -19.80 19.61
C ASN A 249 -12.59 -19.41 18.13
N THR A 250 -13.43 -20.03 17.31
CA THR A 250 -13.54 -19.72 15.88
C THR A 250 -13.79 -18.23 15.68
N VAL A 251 -12.94 -17.54 14.95
CA VAL A 251 -13.17 -16.12 14.67
C VAL A 251 -14.27 -15.96 13.62
N TRP A 252 -15.32 -15.22 13.97
CA TRP A 252 -16.32 -14.72 13.05
C TRP A 252 -15.84 -13.42 12.42
N VAL A 253 -16.09 -13.29 11.11
CA VAL A 253 -15.72 -12.12 10.33
C VAL A 253 -16.95 -11.65 9.58
N GLU A 254 -17.27 -10.36 9.71
CA GLU A 254 -18.43 -9.76 9.05
C GLU A 254 -18.28 -9.84 7.53
N ASN A 255 -17.09 -9.52 7.03
CA ASN A 255 -16.79 -9.49 5.61
C ASN A 255 -15.91 -10.67 5.18
N LYS A 256 -16.51 -11.67 4.53
CA LYS A 256 -15.75 -12.83 4.03
C LYS A 256 -14.68 -12.49 2.99
N SER A 257 -14.72 -11.32 2.36
CA SER A 257 -13.66 -10.89 1.43
C SER A 257 -12.35 -10.50 2.14
N GLU A 258 -12.37 -10.39 3.47
CA GLU A 258 -11.23 -10.05 4.32
C GLU A 258 -10.55 -11.30 4.90
N VAL A 259 -11.16 -12.48 4.73
CA VAL A 259 -10.60 -13.75 5.22
C VAL A 259 -9.58 -14.27 4.23
N VAL A 260 -8.33 -14.42 4.67
CA VAL A 260 -7.23 -14.99 3.87
C VAL A 260 -7.21 -16.50 4.02
N LEU A 261 -7.18 -16.99 5.26
CA LEU A 261 -7.16 -18.42 5.59
C LEU A 261 -8.38 -18.77 6.44
N PHE A 262 -8.95 -19.94 6.17
CA PHE A 262 -10.05 -20.48 6.95
C PHE A 262 -9.95 -22.01 7.08
N GLN A 263 -10.54 -22.55 8.15
CA GLN A 263 -10.67 -23.97 8.38
C GLN A 263 -11.86 -24.55 7.60
N GLU A 264 -11.63 -25.62 6.84
CA GLU A 264 -12.71 -26.33 6.14
C GLU A 264 -13.72 -26.93 7.14
N GLY A 265 -14.99 -27.05 6.76
CA GLY A 265 -16.03 -27.61 7.63
C GLY A 265 -16.57 -26.61 8.67
N THR A 266 -15.70 -25.99 9.47
CA THR A 266 -16.11 -25.02 10.51
C THR A 266 -16.25 -23.60 9.95
N GLY A 267 -15.45 -23.24 8.95
CA GLY A 267 -15.38 -21.88 8.41
C GLY A 267 -14.65 -20.89 9.31
N ALA A 268 -13.99 -21.37 10.37
CA ALA A 268 -13.22 -20.54 11.29
C ALA A 268 -12.10 -19.82 10.55
N ALA A 269 -11.95 -18.51 10.73
CA ALA A 269 -10.82 -17.79 10.14
C ALA A 269 -9.54 -18.09 10.93
N ALA A 270 -8.42 -18.29 10.22
CA ALA A 270 -7.07 -18.39 10.77
C ALA A 270 -6.20 -17.18 10.41
N CYS A 271 -6.60 -16.43 9.37
CA CYS A 271 -6.00 -15.16 9.02
C CYS A 271 -7.05 -14.24 8.41
N VAL A 272 -7.16 -13.02 8.92
CA VAL A 272 -8.11 -11.99 8.52
C VAL A 272 -7.33 -10.71 8.29
N VAL A 273 -7.64 -9.97 7.24
CA VAL A 273 -6.96 -8.71 6.93
C VAL A 273 -7.94 -7.62 6.57
N ARG A 274 -7.63 -6.39 6.95
CA ARG A 274 -8.39 -5.21 6.58
C ARG A 274 -7.49 -4.18 5.95
N TYR A 275 -8.03 -3.50 4.96
CA TYR A 275 -7.36 -2.46 4.20
C TYR A 275 -8.22 -1.20 4.26
N TYR A 276 -7.60 -0.04 4.08
CA TYR A 276 -8.29 1.25 4.13
C TYR A 276 -8.98 1.50 5.48
N VAL A 277 -8.31 1.08 6.56
CA VAL A 277 -8.87 1.08 7.92
C VAL A 277 -9.14 2.51 8.40
N ILE A 278 -8.26 3.46 8.06
CA ILE A 278 -8.39 4.87 8.46
C ILE A 278 -8.25 5.76 7.23
N ASN A 279 -9.24 6.62 6.96
CA ASN A 279 -9.22 7.61 5.88
C ASN A 279 -8.86 7.10 4.48
N GLY A 280 -9.13 5.82 4.18
CA GLY A 280 -8.77 5.23 2.89
C GLY A 280 -7.32 4.74 2.79
N VAL A 281 -6.60 4.64 3.91
CA VAL A 281 -5.22 4.13 4.00
C VAL A 281 -5.05 3.18 5.21
N GLY A 282 -3.87 2.58 5.33
CA GLY A 282 -3.51 1.71 6.44
C GLY A 282 -4.04 0.28 6.28
N ARG A 283 -3.31 -0.66 6.87
CA ARG A 283 -3.55 -2.10 6.74
C ARG A 283 -3.48 -2.75 8.11
N THR A 284 -4.40 -3.66 8.40
CA THR A 284 -4.35 -4.49 9.60
C THR A 284 -4.48 -5.96 9.22
N ALA A 285 -3.86 -6.83 9.99
CA ALA A 285 -4.03 -8.27 9.87
C ALA A 285 -4.13 -8.89 11.25
N TRP A 286 -5.03 -9.85 11.41
CA TRP A 286 -5.01 -10.80 12.50
C TRP A 286 -4.60 -12.16 11.94
N VAL A 287 -3.66 -12.80 12.62
CA VAL A 287 -3.19 -14.15 12.36
C VAL A 287 -3.34 -14.92 13.66
N SER A 288 -3.89 -16.13 13.61
CA SER A 288 -3.91 -17.00 14.79
C SER A 288 -2.47 -17.26 15.27
N GLY A 289 -2.29 -17.39 16.60
CA GLY A 289 -0.99 -17.53 17.23
C GLY A 289 -0.30 -18.82 16.79
N GLY A 290 -1.00 -19.95 16.89
CA GLY A 290 -0.54 -21.24 16.38
C GLY A 290 0.91 -21.60 16.74
N ASP A 291 1.54 -22.48 15.96
CA ASP A 291 2.97 -22.81 16.10
C ASP A 291 3.81 -22.01 15.11
N LEU A 292 4.34 -20.87 15.56
CA LEU A 292 5.18 -19.96 14.77
C LEU A 292 6.50 -20.56 14.30
N LEU A 293 6.92 -21.72 14.84
CA LEU A 293 8.13 -22.41 14.38
C LEU A 293 7.86 -23.29 13.14
N ARG A 294 6.60 -23.45 12.75
CA ARG A 294 6.26 -24.20 11.53
C ARG A 294 6.53 -23.38 10.29
N SER A 295 7.18 -24.00 9.31
CA SER A 295 7.55 -23.35 8.05
C SER A 295 6.37 -22.67 7.35
N GLU A 296 5.18 -23.29 7.36
CA GLU A 296 4.00 -22.70 6.71
C GLU A 296 3.51 -21.45 7.43
N GLN A 297 3.52 -21.45 8.77
CA GLN A 297 3.15 -20.29 9.59
C GLN A 297 4.17 -19.16 9.43
N GLN A 298 5.47 -19.50 9.37
CA GLN A 298 6.55 -18.55 9.09
C GLN A 298 6.39 -17.87 7.73
N VAL A 299 6.08 -18.65 6.67
CA VAL A 299 5.85 -18.13 5.32
C VAL A 299 4.58 -17.28 5.28
N LEU A 300 3.51 -17.67 5.98
CA LEU A 300 2.31 -16.85 6.13
C LEU A 300 2.63 -15.52 6.80
N LEU A 301 3.30 -15.55 7.95
CA LEU A 301 3.62 -14.36 8.71
C LEU A 301 4.49 -13.40 7.90
N LYS A 302 5.51 -13.93 7.20
CA LYS A 302 6.34 -13.15 6.27
C LYS A 302 5.50 -12.51 5.16
N SER A 303 4.57 -13.27 4.56
CA SER A 303 3.71 -12.79 3.48
C SER A 303 2.75 -11.69 3.94
N VAL A 304 2.13 -11.88 5.11
CA VAL A 304 1.20 -10.93 5.72
C VAL A 304 1.92 -9.65 6.14
N ILE A 305 3.09 -9.76 6.79
CA ILE A 305 3.89 -8.58 7.17
C ILE A 305 4.37 -7.84 5.93
N THR A 306 4.82 -8.55 4.89
CA THR A 306 5.22 -7.93 3.62
C THR A 306 4.07 -7.15 2.99
N TRP A 307 2.87 -7.73 2.96
CA TRP A 307 1.66 -7.05 2.48
C TRP A 307 1.28 -5.84 3.35
N ALA A 308 1.34 -5.99 4.68
CA ALA A 308 0.98 -4.95 5.63
C ALA A 308 1.93 -3.74 5.56
N ALA A 309 3.20 -3.97 5.19
CA ALA A 309 4.18 -2.90 4.97
C ALA A 309 3.79 -1.96 3.82
N GLY A 310 2.86 -2.38 2.97
CA GLY A 310 2.32 -1.61 1.87
C GLY A 310 3.07 -1.82 0.56
N ASP A 311 2.42 -1.36 -0.50
CA ASP A 311 2.76 -1.59 -1.91
C ASP A 311 3.32 -0.33 -2.60
N VAL A 312 3.53 0.73 -1.82
CA VAL A 312 4.06 2.01 -2.28
C VAL A 312 5.47 2.24 -1.75
N HIS A 313 6.43 2.36 -2.65
CA HIS A 313 7.82 2.68 -2.35
C HIS A 313 8.18 4.07 -2.91
N LYS A 314 8.47 5.01 -2.01
CA LYS A 314 8.90 6.36 -2.37
C LYS A 314 10.42 6.39 -2.54
N VAL A 315 10.88 6.18 -3.77
CA VAL A 315 12.31 6.13 -4.11
C VAL A 315 12.95 7.52 -3.96
N ILE A 316 12.25 8.57 -4.39
CA ILE A 316 12.72 9.96 -4.30
C ILE A 316 11.57 10.83 -3.81
N GLU A 317 11.73 11.41 -2.62
CA GLU A 317 10.77 12.35 -2.06
C GLU A 317 11.23 13.79 -2.25
N SER A 318 10.31 14.65 -2.69
CA SER A 318 10.56 16.07 -2.87
C SER A 318 9.27 16.86 -2.70
N ARG A 319 9.40 18.10 -2.20
CA ARG A 319 8.27 19.02 -2.08
C ARG A 319 8.12 19.78 -3.39
N ILE A 320 7.01 19.54 -4.09
CA ILE A 320 6.77 20.05 -5.44
C ILE A 320 5.56 20.99 -5.43
N SER A 321 5.73 22.19 -5.98
CA SER A 321 4.66 23.15 -6.23
C SER A 321 4.01 22.86 -7.60
N ASN A 322 2.68 22.86 -7.65
CA ASN A 322 1.87 22.49 -8.81
C ASN A 322 2.29 21.14 -9.43
N PRO A 323 2.20 20.04 -8.67
CA PRO A 323 2.70 18.75 -9.12
C PRO A 323 1.91 18.21 -10.31
N VAL A 324 2.63 17.69 -11.29
CA VAL A 324 2.09 16.96 -12.44
C VAL A 324 2.73 15.59 -12.51
N SER A 325 1.91 14.54 -12.56
CA SER A 325 2.40 13.16 -12.59
C SER A 325 2.23 12.51 -13.96
N ALA A 326 3.23 11.73 -14.35
CA ALA A 326 3.19 10.77 -15.44
C ALA A 326 3.51 9.38 -14.87
N SER A 327 2.99 8.33 -15.50
CA SER A 327 3.23 6.96 -15.06
C SER A 327 3.47 6.02 -16.23
N ILE A 328 4.34 5.03 -16.02
CA ILE A 328 4.49 3.86 -16.90
C ILE A 328 4.24 2.58 -16.09
N TYR A 329 3.83 1.52 -16.78
CA TYR A 329 3.64 0.20 -16.18
C TYR A 329 4.70 -0.76 -16.73
N LYS A 330 5.33 -1.53 -15.84
CA LYS A 330 6.41 -2.45 -16.20
C LYS A 330 6.25 -3.77 -15.44
N THR A 331 6.59 -4.88 -16.09
CA THR A 331 6.82 -6.16 -15.43
C THR A 331 8.33 -6.31 -15.23
N VAL A 332 8.78 -6.48 -13.98
CA VAL A 332 10.23 -6.51 -13.69
C VAL A 332 10.88 -7.82 -14.15
N ASN A 333 10.13 -8.91 -14.14
CA ASN A 333 10.54 -10.19 -14.71
C ASN A 333 9.34 -10.95 -15.29
N GLU A 334 9.60 -12.03 -16.03
CA GLU A 334 8.55 -12.87 -16.66
C GLU A 334 7.64 -13.57 -15.64
N ASN A 335 8.13 -13.73 -14.40
CA ASN A 335 7.42 -14.35 -13.29
C ASN A 335 6.66 -13.31 -12.43
N ALA A 336 6.80 -12.01 -12.76
CA ALA A 336 6.21 -10.93 -11.99
C ALA A 336 4.73 -10.86 -12.34
N PHE A 337 3.90 -11.46 -11.49
CA PHE A 337 2.46 -11.55 -11.71
C PHE A 337 1.70 -10.22 -11.58
N GLN A 338 2.38 -9.14 -11.17
CA GLN A 338 1.82 -7.79 -11.14
C GLN A 338 2.78 -6.81 -11.82
N GLY A 339 2.21 -5.94 -12.64
CA GLY A 339 2.95 -4.80 -13.18
C GLY A 339 3.20 -3.78 -12.08
N ILE A 340 4.46 -3.36 -11.94
CA ILE A 340 4.82 -2.18 -11.16
C ILE A 340 4.34 -0.94 -11.90
N LYS A 341 3.78 0.02 -11.17
CA LYS A 341 3.48 1.34 -11.71
C LYS A 341 4.53 2.32 -11.21
N ILE A 342 5.30 2.85 -12.15
CA ILE A 342 6.35 3.82 -11.89
C ILE A 342 5.75 5.20 -12.14
N THR A 343 5.62 6.02 -11.11
CA THR A 343 5.05 7.36 -11.18
C THR A 343 6.14 8.41 -10.96
N LEU A 344 6.40 9.22 -11.98
CA LEU A 344 7.25 10.40 -11.89
C LEU A 344 6.35 11.63 -11.73
N THR A 345 6.49 12.32 -10.60
CA THR A 345 5.83 13.60 -10.38
C THR A 345 6.84 14.71 -10.54
N VAL A 346 6.52 15.72 -11.35
CA VAL A 346 7.38 16.87 -11.63
C VAL A 346 6.66 18.17 -11.32
N GLY A 347 7.41 19.22 -11.06
CA GLY A 347 6.88 20.57 -10.93
C GLY A 347 7.98 21.56 -10.56
N TYR A 348 7.59 22.64 -9.89
CA TYR A 348 8.51 23.72 -9.55
C TYR A 348 8.85 23.71 -8.05
N PRO A 349 10.00 24.28 -7.65
CA PRO A 349 10.25 24.60 -6.25
C PRO A 349 9.14 25.48 -5.67
N PHE A 350 8.87 25.29 -4.37
CA PHE A 350 8.01 26.18 -3.59
C PHE A 350 8.62 27.56 -3.37
#